data_AF-A0A066XEF0-F1
#
_entry.id   AF-A0A066XEF0-F1
#
_cell.length_a   1.000
_cell.length_b   1.000
_cell.length_c   1.000
_cell.angle_alpha   90.00
_cell.angle_beta   90.00
_cell.angle_gamma   90.00
#
_symmetry.space_group_name_H-M   'P 1'
#
loop_
_entity.id
_entity.type
_entity.pdbx_description
1 polymer ?
#
loop_
_entity_poly.entity_id
_entity_poly.type
_entity_poly.pdbx_seq_one_letter_code
_entity_poly.pdbx_strand_id
1 'polypeptide(L)'
;MCYFYQTRWACGYWRWGQFKQQCNKEYRTGETCGLKLVFETIMEPDRCKLCYDMDKKHRRLDKMNRDIERWRREGNRRATIERTTVEAREVERQIHEMSTSHWNRVTLAN
;
A
#
# COMPACT_ATOMS: atom_id res chain seq x y z
N MET A 1 20.59 -3.23 19.51
CA MET A 1 19.52 -3.39 18.51
C MET A 1 18.24 -3.69 19.26
N CYS A 2 17.19 -2.91 19.11
CA CYS A 2 15.95 -3.14 19.88
C CYS A 2 15.05 -4.16 19.15
N TYR A 3 14.34 -4.99 19.91
CA TYR A 3 13.45 -6.02 19.39
C TYR A 3 12.03 -5.47 19.25
N PHE A 4 11.41 -5.70 18.09
CA PHE A 4 10.07 -5.28 17.74
C PHE A 4 9.27 -6.45 17.18
N TYR A 5 7.96 -6.43 17.38
CA TYR A 5 7.08 -7.30 16.61
C TYR A 5 7.12 -6.92 15.12
N GLN A 6 6.83 -7.88 14.26
CA GLN A 6 6.59 -7.67 12.84
C GLN A 6 5.18 -8.16 12.52
N THR A 7 4.37 -7.38 11.81
CA THR A 7 3.09 -7.88 11.26
C THR A 7 3.29 -8.17 9.80
N ARG A 8 2.92 -9.37 9.34
CA ARG A 8 2.98 -9.78 7.93
C ARG A 8 1.61 -10.29 7.47
N TRP A 9 1.07 -9.69 6.42
CA TRP A 9 -0.22 -10.06 5.83
C TRP A 9 -0.06 -11.19 4.80
N ALA A 10 -1.17 -11.85 4.48
CA ALA A 10 -1.21 -12.91 3.47
C ALA A 10 -0.74 -12.47 2.07
N CYS A 11 -0.86 -11.17 1.75
CA CYS A 11 -0.31 -10.58 0.52
C CYS A 11 1.21 -10.36 0.56
N GLY A 12 1.89 -10.78 1.65
CA GLY A 12 3.33 -10.64 1.86
C GLY A 12 3.77 -9.27 2.38
N TYR A 13 2.88 -8.26 2.37
CA TYR A 13 3.18 -6.95 2.94
C TYR A 13 3.48 -7.07 4.42
N TRP A 14 4.36 -6.22 4.95
CA TRP A 14 4.67 -6.21 6.37
C TRP A 14 4.96 -4.81 6.90
N ARG A 15 4.88 -4.66 8.23
CA ARG A 15 5.30 -3.46 8.95
C ARG A 15 5.91 -3.80 10.29
N TRP A 16 6.75 -2.91 10.80
CA TRP A 16 7.16 -2.93 12.20
C TRP A 16 5.94 -2.72 13.10
N GLY A 17 5.80 -3.62 14.07
CA GLY A 17 4.82 -3.55 15.14
C GLY A 17 5.38 -2.86 16.37
N GLN A 18 4.81 -3.20 17.53
CA GLN A 18 5.17 -2.60 18.81
C GLN A 18 6.58 -2.98 19.25
N PHE A 19 7.21 -2.11 20.04
CA PHE A 19 8.46 -2.43 20.73
C PHE A 19 8.23 -3.55 21.74
N LYS A 20 9.13 -4.53 21.76
CA LYS A 20 9.06 -5.65 22.69
C LYS A 20 10.10 -5.55 23.80
N GLN A 21 11.37 -5.40 23.42
CA GLN A 21 12.48 -5.51 24.38
C GLN A 21 13.71 -4.71 23.93
N GLN A 22 14.39 -4.07 24.89
CA GLN A 22 15.70 -3.45 24.68
C GLN A 22 16.77 -4.54 24.60
N CYS A 23 17.77 -4.40 23.72
CA CYS A 23 18.88 -5.37 23.76
C CYS A 23 19.79 -5.18 24.96
N ASN A 24 20.47 -6.27 25.29
CA ASN A 24 21.50 -6.34 26.32
C ASN A 24 22.75 -5.48 26.04
N LYS A 25 22.90 -4.93 24.82
CA LYS A 25 24.04 -4.05 24.45
C LYS A 25 23.75 -2.56 24.64
N GLU A 26 22.49 -2.16 24.77
CA GLU A 26 22.11 -0.77 24.96
C GLU A 26 21.79 -0.57 26.44
N TYR A 27 22.68 0.13 27.14
CA TYR A 27 22.63 0.25 28.60
C TYR A 27 21.91 1.52 29.05
N ARG A 28 21.67 2.48 28.16
CA ARG A 28 21.08 3.77 28.49
C ARG A 28 19.57 3.72 28.36
N THR A 29 18.89 4.16 29.41
CA THR A 29 17.45 4.40 29.41
C THR A 29 17.17 5.69 28.62
N GLY A 30 16.50 5.59 27.47
CA GLY A 30 16.07 6.74 26.67
C GLY A 30 16.72 6.88 25.28
N GLU A 31 17.79 6.14 24.99
CA GLU A 31 18.38 6.09 23.65
C GLU A 31 17.92 4.81 22.93
N THR A 32 17.22 4.95 21.79
CA THR A 32 16.88 3.80 20.95
C THR A 32 18.11 3.42 20.15
N CYS A 33 18.61 2.20 20.34
CA CYS A 33 19.59 1.63 19.42
C CYS A 33 18.99 1.66 18.00
N GLY A 34 19.58 2.43 17.09
CA GLY A 34 19.05 2.70 15.74
C GLY A 34 18.79 1.47 14.86
N LEU A 35 19.19 0.27 15.29
CA LEU A 35 18.84 -0.99 14.66
C LEU A 35 17.60 -1.64 15.27
N LYS A 36 16.64 -2.02 14.41
CA LYS A 36 15.46 -2.81 14.74
C LYS A 36 15.67 -4.28 14.37
N LEU A 37 15.35 -5.18 15.30
CA LEU A 37 15.32 -6.63 15.09
C LEU A 37 13.90 -7.15 15.23
N VAL A 38 13.60 -8.24 14.54
CA VAL A 38 12.34 -8.96 14.70
C VAL A 38 12.40 -9.78 15.99
N PHE A 39 11.42 -9.59 16.88
CA PHE A 39 11.16 -10.47 18.02
C PHE A 39 10.33 -11.67 17.56
N GLU A 40 9.18 -11.38 16.96
CA GLU A 40 8.21 -12.35 16.48
C GLU A 40 7.44 -11.75 15.30
N THR A 41 7.12 -12.59 14.32
CA THR A 41 6.26 -12.22 13.19
C THR A 41 4.84 -12.71 13.42
N ILE A 42 3.93 -11.76 13.58
CA ILE A 42 2.49 -11.98 13.66
C ILE A 42 1.95 -12.08 12.23
N MET A 43 1.42 -13.24 11.90
CA MET A 43 0.81 -13.52 10.61
C MET A 43 -0.66 -13.08 10.60
N GLU A 44 -0.99 -12.18 9.69
CA GLU A 44 -2.36 -11.73 9.45
C GLU A 44 -2.91 -12.48 8.22
N PRO A 45 -4.01 -13.25 8.36
CA PRO A 45 -4.54 -14.08 7.28
C PRO A 45 -5.19 -13.26 6.17
N ASP A 46 -5.51 -11.98 6.43
CA ASP A 46 -6.15 -11.10 5.47
C ASP A 46 -5.13 -10.33 4.59
N ARG A 47 -5.61 -9.65 3.55
CA ARG A 47 -4.84 -8.70 2.75
C ARG A 47 -4.59 -7.41 3.54
N CYS A 48 -3.48 -6.73 3.24
CA CYS A 48 -3.17 -5.48 3.90
C CYS A 48 -4.10 -4.33 3.47
N LYS A 49 -4.15 -3.26 4.28
CA LYS A 49 -4.91 -2.03 3.96
C LYS A 49 -4.58 -1.46 2.57
N LEU A 50 -3.31 -1.53 2.16
CA LEU A 50 -2.88 -1.00 0.86
C LEU A 50 -3.54 -1.75 -0.31
N CYS A 51 -3.69 -3.07 -0.21
CA CYS A 51 -4.44 -3.86 -1.18
C CYS A 51 -5.90 -3.42 -1.25
N TYR A 52 -6.55 -3.22 -0.09
CA TYR A 52 -7.93 -2.74 -0.05
C TYR A 52 -8.11 -1.35 -0.65
N ASP A 53 -7.15 -0.46 -0.44
CA ASP A 53 -7.20 0.89 -1.02
C ASP A 53 -6.92 0.87 -2.54
N MET A 54 -6.07 -0.04 -3.03
CA MET A 54 -5.92 -0.30 -4.48
C MET A 54 -7.21 -0.85 -5.10
N ASP A 55 -7.88 -1.81 -4.46
CA ASP A 55 -9.15 -2.37 -4.95
C ASP A 55 -10.21 -1.28 -5.15
N LYS A 56 -10.31 -0.31 -4.22
CA LYS A 56 -11.22 0.84 -4.36
C LYS A 56 -10.87 1.70 -5.58
N LYS A 57 -9.58 1.94 -5.83
CA LYS A 57 -9.13 2.71 -7.00
C LYS A 57 -9.38 1.96 -8.31
N HIS A 58 -9.15 0.64 -8.36
CA HIS A 58 -9.50 -0.19 -9.51
C HIS A 58 -11.00 -0.09 -9.83
N ARG A 59 -11.87 -0.24 -8.84
CA ARG A 59 -13.33 -0.08 -9.05
C ARG A 59 -13.70 1.32 -9.55
N ARG A 60 -13.03 2.37 -9.06
CA ARG A 60 -13.23 3.75 -9.53
C ARG A 60 -12.80 3.90 -10.99
N LEU A 61 -11.63 3.38 -11.34
CA LEU A 61 -11.08 3.41 -12.70
C LEU A 61 -12.00 2.67 -13.68
N ASP A 62 -12.45 1.47 -13.32
CA ASP A 62 -13.38 0.68 -14.13
C ASP A 62 -14.68 1.44 -14.40
N LYS A 63 -15.23 2.10 -13.38
CA LYS A 63 -16.42 2.94 -13.53
C LYS A 63 -16.15 4.10 -14.50
N MET A 64 -15.04 4.83 -14.32
CA MET A 64 -14.66 5.95 -15.19
C MET A 64 -14.53 5.51 -16.65
N ASN A 65 -13.88 4.38 -16.90
CA ASN A 65 -13.70 3.83 -18.25
C ASN A 65 -15.03 3.44 -18.90
N ARG A 66 -15.96 2.82 -18.14
CA ARG A 66 -17.32 2.52 -18.61
C ARG A 66 -18.12 3.78 -18.92
N ASP A 67 -18.01 4.80 -18.07
CA ASP A 67 -18.68 6.09 -18.28
C ASP A 67 -18.15 6.79 -19.55
N ILE A 68 -16.82 6.83 -19.74
CA ILE A 68 -16.17 7.38 -20.94
C ILE A 68 -16.67 6.65 -22.20
N GLU A 69 -16.67 5.32 -22.20
CA GLU A 69 -17.08 4.51 -23.35
C GLU A 69 -18.55 4.78 -23.71
N ARG A 70 -19.43 4.82 -22.71
CA ARG A 70 -20.84 5.17 -22.92
C ARG A 70 -20.98 6.57 -23.55
N TRP A 71 -20.29 7.57 -23.00
CA TRP A 71 -20.39 8.95 -23.49
C TRP A 71 -19.81 9.14 -24.89
N ARG A 72 -18.79 8.37 -25.27
CA ARG A 72 -18.26 8.36 -26.64
C ARG A 72 -19.32 7.92 -27.65
N ARG A 73 -20.16 6.94 -27.29
CA ARG A 73 -21.28 6.47 -28.13
C ARG A 73 -22.43 7.48 -28.21
N GLU A 74 -22.69 8.22 -27.12
CA GLU A 74 -23.70 9.29 -27.09
C GLU A 74 -23.32 10.52 -27.93
N GLY A 75 -22.02 10.77 -28.13
CA GLY A 75 -21.50 11.80 -29.04
C GLY A 75 -21.56 13.26 -28.53
N ASN A 76 -22.24 13.55 -27.42
CA ASN A 76 -22.52 14.92 -26.97
C ASN A 76 -21.70 15.40 -25.73
N ARG A 77 -20.70 14.63 -25.25
CA ARG A 77 -19.98 14.94 -24.00
C ARG A 77 -18.47 15.14 -24.14
N ARG A 78 -18.00 15.70 -25.26
CA ARG A 78 -16.56 15.81 -25.59
C ARG A 78 -15.69 16.35 -24.44
N ALA A 79 -16.06 17.50 -23.86
CA ALA A 79 -15.29 18.11 -22.76
C ALA A 79 -15.29 17.27 -21.47
N THR A 80 -16.39 16.56 -21.18
CA THR A 80 -16.46 15.68 -20.00
C THR A 80 -15.60 14.44 -20.22
N ILE A 81 -15.64 13.86 -21.43
CA ILE A 81 -14.79 12.73 -21.81
C ILE A 81 -13.31 13.08 -21.64
N GLU A 82 -12.89 14.26 -22.13
CA GLU A 82 -11.50 14.71 -22.03
C GLU A 82 -11.06 14.83 -20.56
N ARG A 83 -11.82 15.55 -19.74
CA ARG A 83 -11.52 15.72 -18.31
C ARG A 83 -11.46 14.38 -17.58
N THR A 84 -12.47 13.52 -17.76
CA THR A 84 -12.51 12.21 -17.07
C THR A 84 -11.41 11.27 -17.58
N THR A 85 -10.96 11.40 -18.83
CA THR A 85 -9.80 10.64 -19.34
C THR A 85 -8.51 11.04 -18.62
N VAL A 86 -8.30 12.34 -18.37
CA VAL A 86 -7.16 12.83 -17.59
C VAL A 86 -7.22 12.31 -16.15
N GLU A 87 -8.40 12.39 -15.51
CA GLU A 87 -8.60 11.86 -14.16
C GLU A 87 -8.37 10.34 -14.08
N ALA A 88 -8.81 9.57 -15.08
CA ALA A 88 -8.61 8.13 -15.14
C ALA A 88 -7.11 7.77 -15.21
N ARG A 89 -6.33 8.49 -16.03
CA ARG A 89 -4.87 8.33 -16.11
C ARG A 89 -4.18 8.63 -14.78
N GLU A 90 -4.65 9.65 -14.06
CA GLU A 90 -4.12 9.97 -12.74
C GLU A 90 -4.44 8.87 -11.71
N VAL A 91 -5.65 8.30 -11.74
CA VAL A 91 -6.00 7.16 -10.88
C VAL A 91 -5.14 5.94 -11.21
N GLU A 92 -4.89 5.66 -12.49
CA GLU A 92 -4.01 4.58 -12.94
C GLU A 92 -2.56 4.78 -12.46
N ARG A 93 -2.01 5.99 -12.57
CA ARG A 93 -0.70 6.35 -12.04
C ARG A 93 -0.62 6.08 -10.53
N GLN A 94 -1.62 6.50 -9.77
CA GLN A 94 -1.68 6.27 -8.32
C GLN A 94 -1.72 4.78 -7.97
N ILE A 95 -2.48 3.97 -8.72
CA ILE A 95 -2.51 2.51 -8.54
C ILE A 95 -1.12 1.92 -8.78
N HIS A 96 -0.43 2.35 -9.85
CA HIS A 96 0.92 1.88 -10.15
C HIS A 96 1.91 2.20 -9.02
N GLU A 97 1.89 3.42 -8.49
CA GLU A 97 2.74 3.82 -7.36
C GLU A 97 2.45 3.03 -6.08
N MET A 98 1.16 2.79 -5.78
CA MET A 98 0.75 1.96 -4.65
C MET A 98 1.25 0.52 -4.80
N SER A 99 1.14 -0.04 -6.01
CA SER A 99 1.60 -1.40 -6.33
C SER A 99 3.12 -1.51 -6.17
N THR A 100 3.88 -0.55 -6.72
CA THR A 100 5.34 -0.51 -6.58
C THR A 100 5.76 -0.37 -5.12
N SER A 101 5.12 0.52 -4.36
CA SER A 101 5.39 0.68 -2.92
C SER A 101 5.07 -0.61 -2.14
N HIS A 102 3.98 -1.29 -2.49
CA HIS A 102 3.62 -2.59 -1.92
C HIS A 102 4.72 -3.62 -2.20
N TRP A 103 5.07 -3.82 -3.47
CA TRP A 103 6.06 -4.80 -3.89
C TRP A 103 7.43 -4.56 -3.30
N ASN A 104 7.89 -3.31 -3.24
CA ASN A 104 9.16 -2.95 -2.60
C ASN A 104 9.21 -3.41 -1.15
N ARG A 105 8.09 -3.35 -0.42
CA ARG A 105 8.05 -3.85 0.96
C ARG A 105 7.97 -5.37 1.03
N VAL A 106 7.25 -6.01 0.12
CA VAL A 106 7.16 -7.48 0.06
C VAL A 106 8.54 -8.08 -0.22
N THR A 107 9.30 -7.52 -1.17
CA THR A 107 10.59 -8.08 -1.62
C THR A 107 11.71 -7.85 -0.61
N LEU A 108 11.72 -6.71 0.10
CA LEU A 108 12.68 -6.44 1.18
C LEU A 108 12.47 -7.31 2.44
N ALA A 109 11.49 -8.21 2.43
CA ALA A 109 11.18 -9.13 3.53
C ALA A 109 11.93 -10.48 3.45
N ASN A 110 12.67 -10.74 2.36
CA ASN A 110 13.40 -11.98 2.12
C ASN A 110 14.91 -11.76 2.24
#